data_AF-I8AGZ5-F1
#
_entry.id   AF-I8AGZ5-F1
#
_cell.length_a   1.000
_cell.length_b   1.000
_cell.length_c   1.000
_cell.angle_alpha   90.00
_cell.angle_beta   90.00
_cell.angle_gamma   90.00
#
_symmetry.space_group_name_H-M   'P 1'
#
loop_
_entity.id
_entity.type
_entity.pdbx_description
1 polymer ?
#
loop_
_entity_poly.entity_id
_entity_poly.type
_entity_poly.pdbx_seq_one_letter_code
_entity_poly.pdbx_strand_id
1 'polypeptide(L)'
;MDQFDSTQDTILQHSFFQKLSKDEHLQIFLKHQVFGTWNYMSLLKRLQMDLSCVTLPWLPHPYPEHTTYINELVAQKETHGNLNSFKEYVRLSKERGVDTMPIVTYITRLQELEDPILSLHAQEIPDSIATFTEKILKLAMHGKTHEVAAVFCITREKFLPHFFSQINAVLKKHNLKPWLEHSDFIIKPDLQKIENLLNTLCGGDPEKLTEASNAIRDAFEARIIMLDGVVHEMDQLQ
;
A
#
# COMPACT_ATOMS: atom_id res chain seq x y z
N MET A 1 12.31 16.42 -3.91
CA MET A 1 12.01 15.01 -4.22
C MET A 1 11.00 15.00 -5.38
N ASP A 2 11.33 15.69 -6.47
CA ASP A 2 10.38 16.01 -7.56
C ASP A 2 10.66 15.15 -8.81
N GLN A 3 11.45 14.08 -8.66
CA GLN A 3 11.90 13.20 -9.75
C GLN A 3 11.01 11.96 -9.95
N PHE A 4 9.89 11.84 -9.23
CA PHE A 4 9.01 10.66 -9.26
C PHE A 4 7.85 10.78 -10.24
N ASP A 5 7.71 11.94 -10.86
CA ASP A 5 6.53 12.29 -11.66
C ASP A 5 6.36 11.35 -12.86
N SER A 6 7.44 10.88 -13.50
CA SER A 6 7.34 10.04 -14.70
C SER A 6 6.75 8.64 -14.44
N THR A 7 7.17 7.95 -13.37
CA THR A 7 6.61 6.62 -13.03
C THR A 7 5.21 6.76 -12.45
N GLN A 8 4.96 7.84 -11.68
CA GLN A 8 3.63 8.14 -11.17
C GLN A 8 2.64 8.38 -12.34
N ASP A 9 3.02 9.21 -13.31
CA ASP A 9 2.24 9.49 -14.51
C ASP A 9 1.97 8.22 -15.32
N THR A 10 2.96 7.32 -15.40
CA THR A 10 2.79 6.02 -16.06
C THR A 10 1.66 5.21 -15.41
N ILE A 11 1.59 5.18 -14.07
CA ILE A 11 0.50 4.49 -13.36
C ILE A 11 -0.85 5.20 -13.61
N LEU A 12 -0.89 6.52 -13.58
CA LEU A 12 -2.12 7.29 -13.80
C LEU A 12 -2.62 7.21 -15.25
N GLN A 13 -1.75 6.91 -16.20
CA GLN A 13 -2.08 6.67 -17.61
C GLN A 13 -2.24 5.18 -17.95
N HIS A 14 -2.17 4.30 -16.96
CA HIS A 14 -2.21 2.85 -17.15
C HIS A 14 -3.50 2.39 -17.86
N SER A 15 -3.37 1.37 -18.71
CA SER A 15 -4.47 0.81 -19.52
C SER A 15 -5.65 0.31 -18.66
N PHE A 16 -5.40 -0.04 -17.41
CA PHE A 16 -6.40 -0.33 -16.37
C PHE A 16 -7.54 0.70 -16.34
N PHE A 17 -7.22 2.00 -16.33
CA PHE A 17 -8.24 3.05 -16.26
C PHE A 17 -9.12 3.11 -17.50
N GLN A 18 -8.59 2.72 -18.66
CA GLN A 18 -9.36 2.69 -19.91
C GLN A 18 -10.28 1.46 -19.98
N LYS A 19 -9.87 0.34 -19.37
CA LYS A 19 -10.62 -0.92 -19.35
C LYS A 19 -11.70 -0.95 -18.25
N LEU A 20 -11.49 -0.25 -17.13
CA LEU A 20 -12.43 -0.20 -16.01
C LEU A 20 -13.79 0.39 -16.44
N SER A 21 -14.79 -0.46 -16.65
CA SER A 21 -16.07 -0.08 -17.28
C SER A 21 -17.30 -0.82 -16.76
N LYS A 22 -17.11 -1.91 -15.99
CA LYS A 22 -18.17 -2.69 -15.32
C LYS A 22 -17.75 -3.06 -13.90
N ASP A 23 -18.70 -3.49 -13.06
CA ASP A 23 -18.41 -3.77 -11.64
C ASP A 23 -17.44 -4.93 -11.46
N GLU A 24 -17.49 -5.94 -12.33
CA GLU A 24 -16.59 -7.09 -12.34
C GLU A 24 -15.12 -6.68 -12.56
N HIS A 25 -14.87 -5.67 -13.38
CA HIS A 25 -13.53 -5.10 -13.55
C HIS A 25 -13.03 -4.50 -12.23
N LEU A 26 -13.88 -3.77 -11.52
CA LEU A 26 -13.49 -3.27 -10.21
C LEU A 26 -13.30 -4.40 -9.20
N GLN A 27 -14.15 -5.43 -9.21
CA GLN A 27 -14.01 -6.57 -8.31
C GLN A 27 -12.65 -7.27 -8.49
N ILE A 28 -12.19 -7.46 -9.73
CA ILE A 28 -10.83 -7.95 -10.03
C ILE A 28 -9.79 -7.01 -9.39
N PHE A 29 -9.87 -5.71 -9.65
CA PHE A 29 -8.91 -4.77 -9.06
C PHE A 29 -8.88 -4.85 -7.53
N LEU A 30 -10.04 -4.94 -6.87
CA LEU A 30 -10.13 -5.04 -5.41
C LEU A 30 -9.56 -6.36 -4.87
N LYS A 31 -9.74 -7.47 -5.60
CA LYS A 31 -9.12 -8.77 -5.31
C LYS A 31 -7.59 -8.68 -5.28
N HIS A 32 -7.00 -7.86 -6.15
CA HIS A 32 -5.55 -7.63 -6.18
C HIS A 32 -5.12 -6.60 -5.13
N GLN A 33 -5.82 -5.47 -5.06
CA GLN A 33 -5.47 -4.34 -4.21
C GLN A 33 -5.58 -4.63 -2.70
N VAL A 34 -6.34 -5.65 -2.29
CA VAL A 34 -6.40 -6.08 -0.88
C VAL A 34 -5.03 -6.51 -0.33
N PHE A 35 -4.15 -7.10 -1.17
CA PHE A 35 -2.78 -7.42 -0.80
C PHE A 35 -1.94 -6.16 -0.59
N GLY A 36 -2.17 -5.12 -1.41
CA GLY A 36 -1.59 -3.80 -1.17
C GLY A 36 -2.03 -3.23 0.16
N THR A 37 -3.33 -3.24 0.47
CA THR A 37 -3.85 -2.77 1.75
C THR A 37 -3.20 -3.50 2.94
N TRP A 38 -2.97 -4.81 2.82
CA TRP A 38 -2.28 -5.60 3.83
C TRP A 38 -0.78 -5.28 3.93
N ASN A 39 -0.03 -5.31 2.83
CA ASN A 39 1.43 -5.18 2.85
C ASN A 39 1.91 -3.78 3.29
N TYR A 40 1.08 -2.74 3.11
CA TYR A 40 1.34 -1.41 3.63
C TYR A 40 1.40 -1.39 5.16
N MET A 41 0.65 -2.27 5.85
CA MET A 41 0.75 -2.39 7.31
C MET A 41 2.14 -2.88 7.73
N SER A 42 2.81 -3.72 6.93
CA SER A 42 4.17 -4.16 7.20
C SER A 42 5.17 -3.00 7.15
N LEU A 43 5.05 -2.09 6.17
CA LEU A 43 5.85 -0.86 6.12
C LEU A 43 5.59 0.04 7.34
N LEU A 44 4.32 0.24 7.70
CA LEU A 44 3.95 1.07 8.85
C LEU A 44 4.47 0.46 10.17
N LYS A 45 4.36 -0.86 10.33
CA LYS A 45 4.91 -1.55 11.50
C LYS A 45 6.44 -1.46 11.56
N ARG A 46 7.12 -1.59 10.42
CA ARG A 46 8.58 -1.38 10.36
C ARG A 46 8.94 0.04 10.81
N LEU A 47 8.22 1.06 10.34
CA LEU A 47 8.44 2.43 10.78
C LEU A 47 8.12 2.64 12.26
N GLN A 48 7.11 1.95 12.81
CA GLN A 48 6.83 1.97 14.24
C GLN A 48 8.01 1.40 15.04
N MET A 49 8.60 0.29 14.59
CA MET A 49 9.78 -0.30 15.23
C MET A 49 10.99 0.63 15.19
N ASP A 50 11.21 1.32 14.07
CA ASP A 50 12.39 2.17 13.88
C ASP A 50 12.24 3.56 14.54
N LEU A 51 11.02 4.11 14.59
CA LEU A 51 10.75 5.49 15.00
C LEU A 51 10.04 5.60 16.36
N SER A 52 9.83 4.48 17.05
CA SER A 52 9.27 4.43 18.40
C SER A 52 9.90 3.30 19.20
N CYS A 53 9.54 3.17 20.48
CA CYS A 53 9.97 2.05 21.30
C CYS A 53 8.83 1.03 21.42
N VAL A 54 9.04 -0.15 20.84
CA VAL A 54 8.10 -1.29 20.92
C VAL A 54 8.69 -2.47 21.71
N THR A 55 9.80 -2.25 22.40
CA THR A 55 10.55 -3.26 23.17
C THR A 55 10.68 -2.87 24.63
N LEU A 56 11.08 -3.81 25.49
CA LEU A 56 11.34 -3.58 26.91
C LEU A 56 12.83 -3.79 27.25
N PRO A 57 13.45 -2.96 28.12
CA PRO A 57 12.87 -1.78 28.76
C PRO A 57 12.64 -0.62 27.78
N TRP A 58 11.69 0.26 28.11
CA TRP A 58 11.37 1.43 27.28
C TRP A 58 12.53 2.43 27.26
N LEU A 59 12.82 2.97 26.06
CA LEU A 59 13.78 4.04 25.85
C LEU A 59 13.14 5.14 24.99
N PRO A 60 13.44 6.42 25.27
CA PRO A 60 12.93 7.52 24.46
C PRO A 60 13.63 7.55 23.09
N HIS A 61 12.83 7.78 22.04
CA HIS A 61 13.37 8.03 20.70
C HIS A 61 13.84 9.49 20.58
N PRO A 62 14.94 9.80 19.86
CA PRO A 62 15.47 11.16 19.75
C PRO A 62 14.54 12.18 19.09
N TYR A 63 13.58 11.71 18.30
CA TYR A 63 12.65 12.54 17.52
C TYR A 63 11.19 12.27 17.94
N PRO A 64 10.69 12.91 19.01
CA PRO A 64 9.35 12.66 19.56
C PRO A 64 8.22 13.04 18.59
N GLU A 65 8.43 14.01 17.70
CA GLU A 65 7.47 14.40 16.67
C GLU A 65 7.21 13.27 15.67
N HIS A 66 8.26 12.54 15.26
CA HIS A 66 8.16 11.40 14.35
C HIS A 66 7.53 10.19 15.05
N THR A 67 7.90 9.96 16.32
CA THR A 67 7.25 8.94 17.17
C THR A 67 5.75 9.21 17.31
N THR A 68 5.36 10.46 17.54
CA THR A 68 3.96 10.85 17.66
C THR A 68 3.23 10.58 16.34
N TYR A 69 3.77 11.07 15.22
CA TYR A 69 3.16 10.90 13.91
C TYR A 69 2.94 9.43 13.53
N ILE A 70 3.96 8.58 13.70
CA ILE A 70 3.82 7.15 13.37
C ILE A 70 2.83 6.44 14.29
N ASN A 71 2.84 6.73 15.59
CA ASN A 71 1.89 6.12 16.52
C ASN A 71 0.44 6.57 16.26
N GLU A 72 0.23 7.84 15.89
CA GLU A 72 -1.08 8.34 15.43
C GLU A 72 -1.57 7.55 14.21
N LEU A 73 -0.70 7.35 13.21
CA LEU A 73 -1.03 6.54 12.03
C LEU A 73 -1.34 5.09 12.40
N VAL A 74 -0.54 4.47 13.27
CA VAL A 74 -0.77 3.09 13.73
C VAL A 74 -2.14 2.98 14.40
N ALA A 75 -2.45 3.87 15.36
CA ALA A 75 -3.75 3.88 16.02
C ALA A 75 -4.90 4.04 15.01
N GLN A 76 -4.76 4.97 14.06
CA GLN A 76 -5.78 5.20 13.04
C GLN A 76 -5.97 3.99 12.11
N LYS A 77 -4.93 3.21 11.81
CA LYS A 77 -5.02 2.06 10.90
C LYS A 77 -5.36 0.74 11.60
N GLU A 78 -5.00 0.56 12.87
CA GLU A 78 -5.23 -0.68 13.62
C GLU A 78 -6.53 -0.69 14.42
N THR A 79 -7.07 0.47 14.81
CA THR A 79 -8.24 0.55 15.71
C THR A 79 -9.42 1.37 15.16
N HIS A 80 -9.51 1.55 13.84
CA HIS A 80 -10.57 2.32 13.19
C HIS A 80 -11.99 1.78 13.45
N GLY A 81 -12.76 2.43 14.33
CA GLY A 81 -14.19 2.09 14.55
C GLY A 81 -14.43 0.67 15.08
N ASN A 82 -13.49 0.13 15.86
CA ASN A 82 -13.44 -1.26 16.39
C ASN A 82 -12.91 -2.33 15.41
N LEU A 83 -12.52 -1.96 14.18
CA LEU A 83 -11.83 -2.84 13.23
C LEU A 83 -10.50 -2.23 12.81
N ASN A 84 -9.54 -3.05 12.38
CA ASN A 84 -8.41 -2.50 11.64
C ASN A 84 -8.82 -2.22 10.20
N SER A 85 -8.16 -1.24 9.59
CA SER A 85 -8.42 -0.82 8.20
C SER A 85 -8.42 -2.02 7.24
N PHE A 86 -7.45 -2.93 7.36
CA PHE A 86 -7.42 -4.13 6.51
C PHE A 86 -8.71 -4.98 6.58
N LYS A 87 -9.21 -5.31 7.79
CA LYS A 87 -10.44 -6.08 7.99
C LYS A 87 -11.66 -5.37 7.41
N GLU A 88 -11.71 -4.06 7.57
CA GLU A 88 -12.78 -3.25 6.99
C GLU A 88 -12.71 -3.23 5.46
N TYR A 89 -11.50 -3.19 4.87
CA TYR A 89 -11.32 -3.29 3.41
C TYR A 89 -11.81 -4.64 2.89
N VAL A 90 -11.49 -5.73 3.60
CA VAL A 90 -11.98 -7.08 3.29
C VAL A 90 -13.51 -7.14 3.38
N ARG A 91 -14.11 -6.57 4.44
CA ARG A 91 -15.57 -6.51 4.60
C ARG A 91 -16.24 -5.80 3.43
N LEU A 92 -15.78 -4.59 3.10
CA LEU A 92 -16.32 -3.79 1.99
C LEU A 92 -16.12 -4.46 0.63
N SER A 93 -15.01 -5.17 0.45
CA SER A 93 -14.75 -5.95 -0.77
C SER A 93 -15.73 -7.12 -0.90
N LYS A 94 -15.98 -7.85 0.19
CA LYS A 94 -16.98 -8.93 0.24
C LYS A 94 -18.40 -8.43 -0.07
N GLU A 95 -18.78 -7.28 0.47
CA GLU A 95 -20.08 -6.65 0.19
C GLU A 95 -20.26 -6.27 -1.28
N ARG A 96 -19.16 -6.16 -2.03
CA ARG A 96 -19.15 -5.93 -3.47
C ARG A 96 -18.94 -7.21 -4.28
N GLY A 97 -19.01 -8.39 -3.66
CA GLY A 97 -18.88 -9.67 -4.35
C GLY A 97 -17.44 -10.09 -4.69
N VAL A 98 -16.44 -9.42 -4.15
CA VAL A 98 -15.02 -9.78 -4.35
C VAL A 98 -14.70 -11.08 -3.62
N ASP A 99 -14.09 -12.04 -4.33
CA ASP A 99 -13.49 -13.20 -3.68
C ASP A 99 -12.25 -12.76 -2.89
N THR A 100 -12.34 -12.84 -1.57
CA THR A 100 -11.26 -12.48 -0.64
C THR A 100 -10.59 -13.71 -0.03
N MET A 101 -10.97 -14.91 -0.47
CA MET A 101 -10.36 -16.15 0.02
C MET A 101 -8.84 -16.18 -0.18
N PRO A 102 -8.26 -15.75 -1.32
CA PRO A 102 -6.81 -15.79 -1.50
C PRO A 102 -6.03 -15.06 -0.39
N ILE A 103 -6.42 -13.82 -0.06
CA ILE A 103 -5.75 -13.05 1.00
C ILE A 103 -6.04 -13.61 2.40
N VAL A 104 -7.25 -14.14 2.64
CA VAL A 104 -7.61 -14.75 3.93
C VAL A 104 -6.76 -16.00 4.15
N THR A 105 -6.66 -16.88 3.15
CA THR A 105 -5.84 -18.09 3.19
C THR A 105 -4.37 -17.75 3.38
N TYR A 106 -3.85 -16.74 2.66
CA TYR A 106 -2.48 -16.27 2.83
C TYR A 106 -2.22 -15.83 4.28
N ILE A 107 -3.10 -15.04 4.89
CA ILE A 107 -2.96 -14.61 6.28
C ILE A 107 -3.03 -15.80 7.26
N THR A 108 -3.89 -16.78 7.01
CA THR A 108 -3.95 -18.01 7.82
C THR A 108 -2.62 -18.76 7.78
N ARG A 109 -1.99 -18.91 6.61
CA ARG A 109 -0.66 -19.52 6.48
C ARG A 109 0.40 -18.80 7.32
N LEU A 110 0.37 -17.45 7.33
CA LEU A 110 1.29 -16.67 8.18
C LEU A 110 1.03 -16.88 9.68
N GLN A 111 -0.22 -17.06 10.08
CA GLN A 111 -0.57 -17.40 11.47
C GLN A 111 -0.08 -18.79 11.87
N GLU A 112 0.02 -19.70 10.89
CA GLU A 112 0.61 -21.04 11.03
C GLU A 112 2.15 -21.02 10.92
N LEU A 113 2.76 -19.82 10.91
CA LEU A 113 4.20 -19.59 10.88
C LEU A 113 4.89 -20.05 9.59
N GLU A 114 4.15 -20.15 8.48
CA GLU A 114 4.76 -20.33 7.17
C GLU A 114 5.60 -19.10 6.77
N ASP A 115 6.63 -19.32 5.94
CA ASP A 115 7.47 -18.22 5.44
C ASP A 115 6.63 -17.27 4.58
N PRO A 116 6.67 -15.94 4.85
CA PRO A 116 5.79 -15.01 4.17
C PRO A 116 6.09 -14.85 2.69
N ILE A 117 7.34 -15.02 2.26
CA ILE A 117 7.70 -14.91 0.84
C ILE A 117 7.32 -16.18 0.11
N LEU A 118 7.62 -17.36 0.66
CA LEU A 118 7.23 -18.64 0.04
C LEU A 118 5.71 -18.79 -0.06
N SER A 119 4.97 -18.33 0.96
CA SER A 119 3.50 -18.40 1.00
C SER A 119 2.81 -17.59 -0.10
N LEU A 120 3.49 -16.59 -0.69
CA LEU A 120 2.96 -15.80 -1.80
C LEU A 120 2.91 -16.56 -3.12
N HIS A 121 3.74 -17.60 -3.28
CA HIS A 121 3.85 -18.39 -4.51
C HIS A 121 2.90 -19.60 -4.52
N ALA A 122 1.84 -19.53 -3.71
CA ALA A 122 0.80 -20.53 -3.72
C ALA A 122 -0.14 -20.36 -4.93
N GLN A 123 -0.75 -21.46 -5.36
CA GLN A 123 -1.55 -21.53 -6.59
C GLN A 123 -2.71 -20.51 -6.63
N GLU A 124 -3.23 -20.08 -5.49
CA GLU A 124 -4.38 -19.17 -5.41
C GLU A 124 -4.01 -17.68 -5.62
N ILE A 125 -2.72 -17.34 -5.63
CA ILE A 125 -2.22 -15.97 -5.71
C ILE A 125 -1.56 -15.75 -7.09
N PRO A 126 -2.11 -14.88 -7.95
CA PRO A 126 -1.47 -14.50 -9.20
C PRO A 126 -0.02 -14.00 -9.02
N ASP A 127 0.87 -14.37 -9.94
CA ASP A 127 2.29 -13.97 -9.93
C ASP A 127 2.50 -12.45 -9.84
N SER A 128 1.59 -11.67 -10.45
CA SER A 128 1.62 -10.20 -10.38
C SER A 128 1.43 -9.68 -8.96
N ILE A 129 0.54 -10.31 -8.19
CA ILE A 129 0.28 -10.00 -6.77
C ILE A 129 1.46 -10.46 -5.92
N ALA A 130 1.97 -11.68 -6.17
CA ALA A 130 3.11 -12.24 -5.46
C ALA A 130 4.34 -11.33 -5.62
N THR A 131 4.67 -10.96 -6.86
CA THR A 131 5.80 -10.07 -7.19
C THR A 131 5.67 -8.71 -6.49
N PHE A 132 4.49 -8.08 -6.57
CA PHE A 132 4.25 -6.81 -5.90
C PHE A 132 4.38 -6.91 -4.38
N THR A 133 3.77 -7.93 -3.78
CA THR A 133 3.75 -8.11 -2.34
C THR A 133 5.11 -8.49 -1.80
N GLU A 134 5.84 -9.38 -2.48
CA GLU A 134 7.19 -9.78 -2.13
C GLU A 134 8.14 -8.59 -2.14
N LYS A 135 8.07 -7.72 -3.15
CA LYS A 135 8.90 -6.50 -3.22
C LYS A 135 8.69 -5.61 -1.99
N ILE A 136 7.43 -5.36 -1.62
CA ILE A 136 7.09 -4.52 -0.47
C ILE A 136 7.49 -5.17 0.86
N LEU A 137 7.29 -6.49 1.01
CA LEU A 137 7.70 -7.21 2.21
C LEU A 137 9.21 -7.23 2.38
N LYS A 138 9.98 -7.50 1.32
CA LYS A 138 11.45 -7.44 1.37
C LYS A 138 11.94 -6.06 1.78
N LEU A 139 11.33 -5.00 1.26
CA LEU A 139 11.64 -3.64 1.68
C LEU A 139 11.32 -3.43 3.17
N ALA A 140 10.15 -3.86 3.65
CA ALA A 140 9.78 -3.74 5.06
C ALA A 140 10.74 -4.52 5.99
N MET A 141 11.17 -5.71 5.57
CA MET A 141 12.02 -6.61 6.37
C MET A 141 13.50 -6.21 6.34
N HIS A 142 14.01 -5.73 5.21
CA HIS A 142 15.46 -5.60 4.98
C HIS A 142 15.89 -4.21 4.51
N GLY A 143 14.97 -3.34 4.12
CA GLY A 143 15.28 -1.98 3.70
C GLY A 143 15.81 -1.11 4.83
N LYS A 144 16.54 -0.05 4.46
CA LYS A 144 16.94 1.01 5.38
C LYS A 144 15.74 1.88 5.73
N THR A 145 15.75 2.48 6.91
CA THR A 145 14.60 3.25 7.44
C THR A 145 14.16 4.38 6.50
N HIS A 146 15.09 5.10 5.87
CA HIS A 146 14.74 6.17 4.92
C HIS A 146 14.10 5.64 3.64
N GLU A 147 14.46 4.44 3.17
CA GLU A 147 13.84 3.80 2.00
C GLU A 147 12.40 3.37 2.32
N VAL A 148 12.20 2.72 3.48
CA VAL A 148 10.88 2.30 3.97
C VAL A 148 9.98 3.52 4.16
N ALA A 149 10.49 4.59 4.79
CA ALA A 149 9.76 5.82 5.01
C ALA A 149 9.38 6.50 3.68
N ALA A 150 10.32 6.58 2.74
CA ALA A 150 10.08 7.16 1.41
C ALA A 150 8.97 6.42 0.66
N VAL A 151 9.02 5.08 0.61
CA VAL A 151 8.00 4.28 -0.06
C VAL A 151 6.64 4.41 0.63
N PHE A 152 6.59 4.36 1.96
CA PHE A 152 5.35 4.54 2.70
C PHE A 152 4.74 5.93 2.43
N CYS A 153 5.49 7.00 2.69
CA CYS A 153 4.99 8.36 2.57
C CYS A 153 4.59 8.72 1.13
N ILE A 154 5.40 8.35 0.13
CA ILE A 154 5.14 8.75 -1.26
C ILE A 154 4.08 7.87 -1.90
N THR A 155 4.21 6.54 -1.82
CA THR A 155 3.31 5.64 -2.55
C THR A 155 1.95 5.46 -1.86
N ARG A 156 1.90 5.54 -0.52
CA ARG A 156 0.67 5.30 0.25
C ARG A 156 -0.05 6.58 0.64
N GLU A 157 0.69 7.53 1.21
CA GLU A 157 0.08 8.73 1.79
C GLU A 157 -0.10 9.82 0.73
N LYS A 158 0.89 10.08 -0.13
CA LYS A 158 0.78 11.10 -1.19
C LYS A 158 0.06 10.59 -2.44
N PHE A 159 0.45 9.43 -2.98
CA PHE A 159 -0.04 8.93 -4.26
C PHE A 159 -1.42 8.26 -4.19
N LEU A 160 -1.64 7.35 -3.22
CA LEU A 160 -2.85 6.53 -3.21
C LEU A 160 -4.18 7.31 -3.11
N PRO A 161 -4.29 8.45 -2.40
CA PRO A 161 -5.48 9.29 -2.46
C PRO A 161 -5.84 9.73 -3.88
N HIS A 162 -4.86 10.15 -4.66
CA HIS A 162 -5.06 10.59 -6.04
C HIS A 162 -5.45 9.41 -6.95
N PHE A 163 -4.77 8.27 -6.79
CA PHE A 163 -5.08 7.05 -7.52
C PHE A 163 -6.54 6.60 -7.34
N PHE A 164 -7.04 6.56 -6.10
CA PHE A 164 -8.45 6.22 -5.85
C PHE A 164 -9.44 7.29 -6.32
N SER A 165 -9.06 8.58 -6.27
CA SER A 165 -9.87 9.65 -6.85
C SER A 165 -10.09 9.43 -8.36
N GLN A 166 -9.03 9.04 -9.07
CA GLN A 166 -9.13 8.72 -10.50
C GLN A 166 -9.99 7.47 -10.76
N ILE A 167 -9.87 6.41 -9.94
CA ILE A 167 -10.75 5.24 -10.02
C ILE A 167 -12.22 5.69 -9.89
N ASN A 168 -12.54 6.50 -8.88
CA ASN A 168 -13.90 6.97 -8.67
C ASN A 168 -14.42 7.87 -9.80
N ALA A 169 -13.56 8.68 -10.41
CA ALA A 169 -13.92 9.44 -11.60
C ALA A 169 -14.30 8.53 -12.78
N VAL A 170 -13.56 7.44 -13.00
CA VAL A 170 -13.88 6.44 -14.03
C VAL A 170 -15.17 5.70 -13.71
N LEU A 171 -15.37 5.25 -12.46
CA LEU A 171 -16.60 4.58 -12.03
C LEU A 171 -17.83 5.47 -12.25
N LYS A 172 -17.75 6.75 -11.88
CA LYS A 172 -18.82 7.73 -12.12
C LYS A 172 -19.14 7.90 -13.61
N LYS A 173 -18.12 7.99 -14.47
CA LYS A 173 -18.30 8.08 -15.93
C LYS A 173 -19.09 6.90 -16.50
N HIS A 174 -18.94 5.72 -15.90
CA HIS A 174 -19.65 4.50 -16.29
C HIS A 174 -20.93 4.23 -15.48
N ASN A 175 -21.42 5.19 -14.67
CA ASN A 175 -22.58 5.05 -13.79
C ASN A 175 -22.47 3.89 -12.77
N LEU A 176 -21.24 3.55 -12.37
CA LEU A 176 -20.96 2.54 -11.36
C LEU A 176 -20.92 3.15 -9.96
N LYS A 177 -21.28 2.35 -8.94
CA LYS A 177 -21.19 2.76 -7.53
C LYS A 177 -19.73 3.13 -7.20
N PRO A 178 -19.44 4.30 -6.62
CA PRO A 178 -18.08 4.64 -6.24
C PRO A 178 -17.49 3.70 -5.20
N TRP A 179 -16.16 3.63 -5.14
CA TRP A 179 -15.40 2.88 -4.16
C TRP A 179 -14.77 3.80 -3.13
N LEU A 180 -15.06 3.58 -1.84
CA LEU A 180 -14.42 4.27 -0.72
C LEU A 180 -14.57 5.81 -0.68
N GLU A 181 -15.53 6.41 -1.41
CA GLU A 181 -15.73 7.87 -1.45
C GLU A 181 -16.00 8.53 -0.09
N HIS A 182 -16.40 7.74 0.91
CA HIS A 182 -16.70 8.20 2.27
C HIS A 182 -15.87 7.51 3.35
N SER A 183 -14.84 6.78 2.95
CA SER A 183 -14.15 5.90 3.89
C SER A 183 -12.90 6.58 4.44
N ASP A 184 -12.79 6.59 5.77
CA ASP A 184 -11.64 7.06 6.55
C ASP A 184 -10.31 6.33 6.26
N PHE A 185 -10.29 5.46 5.25
CA PHE A 185 -9.12 4.72 4.76
C PHE A 185 -8.05 5.61 4.14
N ILE A 186 -8.50 6.68 3.50
CA ILE A 186 -7.66 7.68 2.85
C ILE A 186 -7.62 8.88 3.80
N ILE A 187 -6.91 8.69 4.90
CA ILE A 187 -6.62 9.76 5.84
C ILE A 187 -5.90 10.84 5.05
N LYS A 188 -6.37 12.08 5.16
CA LYS A 188 -5.73 13.18 4.46
C LYS A 188 -4.28 13.27 4.99
N PRO A 189 -3.28 13.11 4.12
CA PRO A 189 -1.90 13.10 4.56
C PRO A 189 -1.53 14.47 5.13
N ASP A 190 -0.85 14.47 6.27
CA ASP A 190 -0.16 15.65 6.77
C ASP A 190 1.16 15.80 6.00
N LEU A 191 1.12 16.54 4.89
CA LEU A 191 2.26 16.72 3.99
C LEU A 191 3.46 17.33 4.71
N GLN A 192 3.23 18.21 5.69
CA GLN A 192 4.32 18.82 6.45
C GLN A 192 5.02 17.80 7.35
N LYS A 193 4.26 16.94 8.05
CA LYS A 193 4.84 15.84 8.85
C LYS A 193 5.61 14.86 7.97
N ILE A 194 5.11 14.55 6.78
CA ILE A 194 5.79 13.68 5.79
C ILE A 194 7.12 14.29 5.36
N GLU A 195 7.11 15.55 4.91
CA GLU A 195 8.32 16.24 4.47
C GLU A 195 9.36 16.33 5.59
N ASN A 196 8.92 16.66 6.81
CA ASN A 196 9.81 16.71 7.98
C ASN A 196 10.43 15.35 8.27
N LEU A 197 9.64 14.27 8.25
CA LEU A 197 10.13 12.91 8.48
C LEU A 197 11.20 12.51 7.46
N LEU A 198 10.92 12.70 6.16
CA LEU A 198 11.86 12.35 5.10
C LEU A 198 13.14 13.20 5.16
N ASN A 199 13.02 14.49 5.46
CA ASN A 199 14.16 15.38 5.65
C ASN A 199 15.02 14.96 6.85
N THR A 200 14.41 14.58 7.98
CA THR A 200 15.14 14.07 9.14
C THR A 200 15.88 12.78 8.83
N LEU A 201 15.23 11.82 8.16
CA LEU A 201 15.83 10.50 7.90
C LEU A 201 16.91 10.53 6.81
N CYS A 202 16.69 11.31 5.76
CA CYS A 202 17.67 11.49 4.69
C CYS A 202 18.78 12.46 5.09
N GLY A 203 18.51 13.47 5.94
CA GLY A 203 19.51 14.40 6.46
C GLY A 203 20.24 15.22 5.39
N GLY A 204 19.67 15.36 4.20
CA GLY A 204 20.34 15.97 3.04
C GLY A 204 21.48 15.12 2.44
N ASP A 205 21.64 13.87 2.89
CA ASP A 205 22.63 12.93 2.38
C ASP A 205 22.29 12.51 0.93
N PRO A 206 23.14 12.78 -0.07
CA PRO A 206 22.88 12.43 -1.46
C PRO A 206 22.69 10.93 -1.72
N GLU A 207 23.37 10.07 -0.95
CA GLU A 207 23.25 8.62 -1.07
C GLU A 207 21.87 8.18 -0.57
N LYS A 208 21.47 8.61 0.63
CA LYS A 208 20.13 8.29 1.17
C LYS A 208 19.01 8.80 0.29
N LEU A 209 19.16 9.99 -0.28
CA LEU A 209 18.18 10.56 -1.22
C LEU A 209 18.05 9.71 -2.49
N THR A 210 19.17 9.20 -2.99
CA THR A 210 19.20 8.31 -4.16
C THR A 210 18.58 6.95 -3.85
N GLU A 211 18.90 6.37 -2.69
CA GLU A 211 18.31 5.11 -2.21
C GLU A 211 16.81 5.22 -2.00
N ALA A 212 16.35 6.26 -1.31
CA ALA A 212 14.93 6.56 -1.15
C ALA A 212 14.24 6.69 -2.52
N SER A 213 14.89 7.36 -3.47
CA SER A 213 14.34 7.55 -4.81
C SER A 213 14.24 6.24 -5.60
N ASN A 214 15.26 5.41 -5.52
CA ASN A 214 15.27 4.09 -6.14
C ASN A 214 14.18 3.18 -5.52
N ALA A 215 14.06 3.17 -4.19
CA ALA A 215 13.03 2.39 -3.50
C ALA A 215 11.60 2.81 -3.91
N ILE A 216 11.34 4.11 -4.09
CA ILE A 216 10.06 4.62 -4.59
C ILE A 216 9.79 4.13 -6.02
N ARG A 217 10.76 4.28 -6.93
CA ARG A 217 10.63 3.83 -8.33
C ARG A 217 10.32 2.33 -8.38
N ASP A 218 11.11 1.55 -7.67
CA ASP A 218 10.97 0.09 -7.56
C ASP A 218 9.58 -0.32 -7.02
N ALA A 219 9.03 0.41 -6.05
CA ALA A 219 7.69 0.17 -5.52
C ALA A 219 6.58 0.52 -6.53
N PHE A 220 6.77 1.59 -7.32
CA PHE A 220 5.85 1.95 -8.38
C PHE A 220 5.90 0.98 -9.56
N GLU A 221 7.08 0.52 -9.97
CA GLU A 221 7.24 -0.54 -10.98
C GLU A 221 6.54 -1.83 -10.55
N ALA A 222 6.69 -2.24 -9.29
CA ALA A 222 5.98 -3.37 -8.73
C ALA A 222 4.44 -3.18 -8.76
N ARG A 223 3.96 -1.95 -8.55
CA ARG A 223 2.52 -1.62 -8.68
C ARG A 223 2.05 -1.69 -10.13
N ILE A 224 2.87 -1.28 -11.10
CA ILE A 224 2.57 -1.44 -12.53
C ILE A 224 2.39 -2.93 -12.85
N ILE A 225 3.31 -3.79 -12.40
CA ILE A 225 3.20 -5.25 -12.58
C ILE A 225 1.88 -5.79 -12.00
N MET A 226 1.48 -5.33 -10.80
CA MET A 226 0.18 -5.69 -10.22
C MET A 226 -0.99 -5.27 -11.14
N LEU A 227 -0.96 -4.05 -11.66
CA LEU A 227 -2.00 -3.53 -12.55
C LEU A 227 -2.03 -4.22 -13.91
N ASP A 228 -0.88 -4.64 -14.45
CA ASP A 228 -0.79 -5.48 -15.64
C ASP A 228 -1.51 -6.81 -15.41
N GLY A 229 -1.31 -7.43 -14.24
CA GLY A 229 -2.03 -8.64 -13.85
C GLY A 229 -3.54 -8.44 -13.70
N VAL A 230 -3.96 -7.28 -13.16
CA VAL A 230 -5.39 -6.90 -13.13
C VAL A 230 -5.96 -6.80 -14.54
N VAL A 231 -5.25 -6.12 -15.45
CA VAL A 231 -5.68 -5.98 -16.85
C VAL A 231 -5.74 -7.32 -17.56
N HIS A 232 -4.77 -8.19 -17.34
CA HIS A 232 -4.76 -9.54 -17.89
C HIS A 232 -6.00 -10.34 -17.46
N GLU A 233 -6.36 -10.29 -16.18
CA GLU A 233 -7.55 -10.98 -15.67
C GLU A 233 -8.85 -10.35 -16.20
N MET A 234 -8.91 -9.02 -16.36
CA MET A 234 -10.06 -8.35 -17.00
C MET A 234 -10.28 -8.84 -18.43
N ASP A 235 -9.20 -9.06 -19.18
CA ASP A 235 -9.27 -9.52 -20.57
C ASP A 235 -9.76 -10.97 -20.70
N GLN A 236 -9.67 -11.77 -19.64
CA GLN A 236 -10.22 -13.13 -19.58
C GLN A 236 -11.73 -13.15 -19.27
N LEU A 237 -12.33 -12.03 -18.85
CA LEU A 237 -13.79 -11.90 -18.65
C LEU A 237 -14.57 -11.59 -19.94
N GLN A 238 -13.91 -11.60 -21.09
CA GLN A 238 -14.53 -11.46 -22.41
C GLN A 238 -15.15 -12.78 -22.87
#